data_AF-A0A7X9NJL1-F1
#
_entry.id   AF-A0A7X9NJL1-F1
#
_cell.length_a   1.000
_cell.length_b   1.000
_cell.length_c   1.000
_cell.angle_alpha   90.00
_cell.angle_beta   90.00
_cell.angle_gamma   90.00
#
_symmetry.space_group_name_H-M   'P 1'
#
loop_
_entity.id
_entity.type
_entity.pdbx_description
1 polymer ?
#
loop_
_entity_poly.entity_id
_entity_poly.type
_entity_poly.pdbx_seq_one_letter_code
_entity_poly.pdbx_strand_id
1 'polypeptide(L)'
;MTCYAVIDTNVLVSALLSSHTDSATVKVVEKIFTSEVILVFSKEILSTWPTNEKLLDMKDLPFYEVVLSKQNDNAYLVTGNMKHFPKKPFIVTPNEFLEIIDQSK
;
A
#
# COMPACT_ATOMS: atom_id res chain seq x y z
N MET A 1 5.44 -13.60 -10.48
CA MET A 1 5.98 -12.22 -10.50
C MET A 1 6.10 -11.74 -9.07
N THR A 2 7.13 -10.97 -8.74
CA THR A 2 7.31 -10.42 -7.39
C THR A 2 6.84 -8.96 -7.40
N CYS A 3 5.82 -8.63 -6.61
CA CYS A 3 5.23 -7.28 -6.56
C CYS A 3 5.68 -6.53 -5.29
N TYR A 4 6.08 -5.27 -5.42
CA TYR A 4 6.44 -4.44 -4.27
C TYR A 4 5.25 -3.60 -3.83
N ALA A 5 4.95 -3.60 -2.53
CA ALA A 5 3.83 -2.83 -2.01
C ALA A 5 4.15 -2.11 -0.70
N VAL A 6 3.74 -0.84 -0.63
CA VAL A 6 3.56 -0.09 0.60
C VAL A 6 2.12 -0.32 1.06
N ILE A 7 1.94 -0.84 2.26
CA ILE A 7 0.61 -1.14 2.79
C ILE A 7 0.26 -0.09 3.83
N ASP A 8 -0.85 0.62 3.60
CA ASP A 8 -1.47 1.45 4.64
C ASP A 8 -1.85 0.55 5.83
N THR A 9 -1.46 0.96 7.02
CA THR A 9 -1.76 0.22 8.26
C THR A 9 -3.23 -0.15 8.43
N ASN A 10 -4.17 0.65 7.91
CA ASN A 10 -5.58 0.32 7.97
C ASN A 10 -5.92 -0.97 7.22
N VAL A 11 -5.22 -1.28 6.13
CA VAL A 11 -5.40 -2.55 5.40
C VAL A 11 -5.03 -3.73 6.30
N LEU A 12 -3.95 -3.62 7.08
CA LEU A 12 -3.52 -4.65 8.02
C LEU A 12 -4.48 -4.77 9.21
N VAL A 13 -4.89 -3.64 9.80
CA VAL A 13 -5.85 -3.63 10.92
C VAL A 13 -7.19 -4.21 10.47
N SER A 14 -7.69 -3.82 9.29
CA SER A 14 -8.92 -4.36 8.72
C SER A 14 -8.80 -5.86 8.41
N ALA A 15 -7.65 -6.35 7.95
CA ALA A 15 -7.43 -7.78 7.78
C ALA A 15 -7.50 -8.52 9.12
N LEU A 16 -6.84 -8.01 10.16
CA LEU A 16 -6.83 -8.59 11.51
C LEU A 16 -8.20 -8.63 12.17
N LEU A 17 -9.04 -7.61 11.91
CA LEU A 17 -10.38 -7.51 12.49
C LEU A 17 -11.45 -8.22 11.66
N SER A 18 -11.13 -8.66 10.44
CA SER A 18 -12.10 -9.28 9.54
C SER A 18 -12.47 -10.69 10.03
N SER A 19 -13.77 -10.96 10.14
CA SER A 19 -14.32 -12.31 10.29
C SER A 19 -14.44 -13.05 8.95
N HIS A 20 -14.15 -12.38 7.84
CA HIS A 20 -14.31 -12.87 6.47
C HIS A 20 -12.95 -13.16 5.84
N THR A 21 -12.58 -14.43 5.76
CA THR A 21 -11.30 -14.87 5.18
C THR A 21 -11.19 -14.54 3.70
N ASP A 22 -12.31 -14.36 3.00
CA ASP A 22 -12.37 -14.01 1.59
C ASP A 22 -12.30 -12.50 1.31
N SER A 23 -12.25 -11.66 2.36
CA SER A 23 -12.12 -10.22 2.22
C SER A 23 -10.80 -9.82 1.55
N ALA A 24 -10.85 -8.72 0.79
CA ALA A 24 -9.71 -8.25 0.02
C ALA A 24 -8.48 -7.95 0.89
N THR A 25 -8.68 -7.36 2.06
CA THR A 25 -7.60 -7.05 3.01
C THR A 25 -6.93 -8.32 3.53
N VAL A 26 -7.70 -9.36 3.84
CA VAL A 26 -7.15 -10.67 4.24
C VAL A 26 -6.36 -11.30 3.10
N LYS A 27 -6.91 -11.32 1.88
CA LYS A 27 -6.20 -11.84 0.69
C LYS A 27 -4.91 -11.09 0.39
N VAL A 28 -4.88 -9.76 0.54
CA VAL A 28 -3.63 -8.99 0.41
C VAL A 28 -2.59 -9.45 1.43
N VAL A 29 -3.01 -9.69 2.68
CA VAL A 29 -2.13 -10.23 3.73
C VAL A 29 -1.65 -11.64 3.41
N GLU A 30 -2.51 -12.52 2.88
CA GLU A 30 -2.12 -13.85 2.41
C GLU A 30 -1.02 -13.77 1.34
N LYS A 31 -1.15 -12.84 0.37
CA LYS A 31 -0.13 -12.61 -0.67
C LYS A 31 1.23 -12.17 -0.12
N ILE A 32 1.24 -11.48 1.00
CA ILE A 32 2.48 -11.12 1.70
C ILE A 32 3.11 -12.39 2.30
N PHE A 33 2.31 -13.23 2.96
CA PHE A 33 2.80 -14.48 3.55
C PHE A 33 3.28 -15.49 2.51
N THR A 34 2.65 -15.54 1.34
CA THR A 34 3.11 -16.38 0.21
C THR A 34 4.32 -15.80 -0.53
N SER A 35 4.81 -14.62 -0.12
CA SER A 35 5.91 -13.89 -0.79
C SER A 35 5.61 -13.51 -2.25
N GLU A 36 4.33 -13.51 -2.65
CA GLU A 36 3.89 -12.92 -3.93
C GLU A 36 4.00 -11.39 -3.88
N VAL A 37 3.85 -10.82 -2.67
CA VAL A 37 4.01 -9.39 -2.38
C VAL A 37 5.15 -9.18 -1.39
N ILE A 38 6.14 -8.38 -1.79
CA ILE A 38 7.21 -7.90 -0.91
C ILE A 38 6.80 -6.56 -0.32
N LEU A 39 6.75 -6.52 1.00
CA LEU A 39 6.49 -5.29 1.74
C LEU A 39 7.65 -4.32 1.61
N VAL A 40 7.32 -3.09 1.24
CA VAL A 40 8.22 -1.95 1.28
C VAL A 40 7.88 -1.12 2.51
N PHE A 41 8.86 -1.00 3.41
CA PHE A 41 8.83 -0.11 4.55
C PHE A 41 10.13 0.70 4.56
N SER A 42 10.06 1.99 4.89
CA SER A 42 11.26 2.79 5.17
C SER A 42 11.38 3.05 6.67
N LYS A 43 12.60 2.96 7.19
CA LYS A 43 12.93 3.36 8.56
C LYS A 43 12.80 4.88 8.76
N GLU A 44 12.86 5.65 7.67
CA GLU A 44 12.77 7.11 7.64
C GLU A 44 11.34 7.64 7.77
N ILE A 45 10.32 6.75 7.75
CA ILE A 45 8.92 7.07 8.10
C ILE A 45 8.79 7.66 9.52
N LEU A 46 9.82 7.52 10.37
CA LEU A 46 9.88 8.10 11.72
C LEU A 46 10.59 9.47 11.79
N SER A 47 11.20 9.96 10.70
CA SER A 47 11.91 11.24 10.68
C SER A 47 11.27 12.16 9.64
N THR A 48 10.53 13.15 10.10
CA THR A 48 9.87 14.18 9.27
C THR A 48 10.87 14.90 8.36
N TRP A 49 10.68 14.85 7.05
CA TRP A 49 11.37 15.70 6.08
C TRP A 49 10.44 16.84 5.59
N PRO A 50 10.96 18.05 5.31
CA PRO A 50 10.14 19.16 4.86
C PRO A 50 9.91 19.08 3.35
N THR A 51 8.77 18.54 2.92
CA THR A 51 8.30 18.63 1.52
C THR A 51 7.47 19.89 1.30
N ASN A 52 7.67 20.54 0.14
CA ASN A 52 7.04 21.81 -0.25
C ASN A 52 5.60 21.63 -0.80
N GLU A 53 4.98 20.47 -0.60
CA GLU A 53 3.61 20.18 -1.03
C GLU A 53 2.64 20.21 0.15
N LYS A 54 1.54 20.95 0.01
CA LYS A 54 0.46 20.93 1.01
C LYS A 54 -0.30 19.62 0.93
N LEU A 55 0.02 18.71 1.85
CA LEU A 55 -0.77 17.51 2.06
C LEU A 55 -1.92 17.81 3.01
N LEU A 56 -3.09 17.29 2.70
CA LEU A 56 -4.32 17.51 3.46
C LEU A 56 -4.34 16.73 4.79
N ASP A 57 -3.48 15.71 4.94
CA ASP A 57 -3.30 14.97 6.19
C ASP A 57 -1.83 14.47 6.31
N MET A 58 -1.06 15.02 7.27
CA MET A 58 0.37 14.72 7.41
C MET A 58 0.65 13.25 7.80
N LYS A 59 -0.35 12.51 8.28
CA LYS A 59 -0.19 11.11 8.69
C LYS A 59 0.02 10.15 7.53
N ASP A 60 -0.50 10.49 6.35
CA ASP A 60 -0.46 9.64 5.17
C ASP A 60 0.76 9.91 4.28
N LEU A 61 1.47 11.03 4.53
CA LEU A 61 2.67 11.44 3.80
C LEU A 61 3.75 10.34 3.73
N PRO A 62 4.11 9.67 4.84
CA PRO A 62 5.22 8.73 4.78
C PRO A 62 4.93 7.53 3.86
N PHE A 63 3.68 7.06 3.79
CA PHE A 63 3.31 5.98 2.87
C PHE A 63 3.45 6.43 1.41
N TYR A 64 3.07 7.67 1.11
CA TYR A 64 3.18 8.25 -0.21
C TYR A 64 4.65 8.47 -0.63
N GLU A 65 5.50 8.99 0.25
CA GLU A 65 6.93 9.16 0.00
C GLU A 65 7.64 7.84 -0.29
N VAL A 66 7.33 6.80 0.49
CA VAL A 66 7.95 5.48 0.31
C VAL A 66 7.58 4.89 -1.04
N VAL A 67 6.30 4.93 -1.42
CA VAL A 67 5.88 4.38 -2.72
C VAL A 67 6.50 5.16 -3.88
N LEU A 68 6.67 6.48 -3.74
CA LEU A 68 7.37 7.31 -4.71
C LEU A 68 8.84 6.92 -4.86
N SER A 69 9.54 6.71 -3.73
CA SER A 69 10.95 6.30 -3.72
C SER A 69 11.20 4.94 -4.40
N LYS A 70 10.16 4.11 -4.50
CA LYS A 70 10.19 2.76 -5.08
C LYS A 70 9.42 2.62 -6.40
N GLN A 71 9.10 3.73 -7.07
CA GLN A 71 8.44 3.66 -8.38
C GLN A 71 9.29 2.98 -9.46
N ASN A 72 10.62 3.06 -9.38
CA ASN A 72 11.51 2.32 -10.29
C ASN A 72 11.35 0.79 -10.17
N ASP A 73 10.85 0.32 -9.03
CA ASP A 73 10.57 -1.09 -8.75
C ASP A 73 9.09 -1.44 -9.03
N ASN A 74 8.34 -0.54 -9.70
CA ASN A 74 6.90 -0.63 -9.93
C ASN A 74 6.08 -0.89 -8.64
N ALA A 75 6.44 -0.21 -7.55
CA ALA A 75 5.77 -0.38 -6.27
C ALA A 75 4.36 0.25 -6.26
N TYR A 76 3.43 -0.41 -5.55
CA TYR A 76 2.07 0.07 -5.34
C TYR A 76 1.85 0.52 -3.89
N LEU A 77 1.02 1.54 -3.70
CA LEU A 77 0.47 1.90 -2.40
C LEU A 77 -0.94 1.32 -2.31
N VAL A 78 -1.13 0.39 -1.38
CA VAL A 78 -2.42 -0.27 -1.13
C VAL A 78 -3.07 0.40 0.08
N THR A 79 -4.22 1.04 -0.13
CA THR A 79 -4.91 1.81 0.92
C THR A 79 -6.43 1.68 0.84
N GLY A 80 -7.09 1.71 2.00
CA GLY A 80 -8.55 1.87 2.09
C GLY A 80 -9.01 3.34 2.03
N ASN A 81 -8.09 4.31 2.10
CA ASN A 81 -8.37 5.73 2.24
C ASN A 81 -7.97 6.54 1.00
N MET A 82 -8.41 6.10 -0.18
CA MET A 82 -8.08 6.72 -1.47
C MET A 82 -8.25 8.25 -1.53
N LYS A 83 -9.19 8.81 -0.76
CA LYS A 83 -9.46 10.25 -0.69
C LYS A 83 -8.31 11.09 -0.09
N HIS A 84 -7.38 10.50 0.65
CA HIS A 84 -6.25 11.20 1.25
C HIS A 84 -5.04 11.33 0.32
N PHE A 85 -5.04 10.58 -0.79
CA PHE A 85 -3.93 10.53 -1.73
C PHE A 85 -4.30 11.16 -3.08
N PRO A 86 -3.31 11.69 -3.83
CA PRO A 86 -3.55 12.14 -5.20
C PRO A 86 -3.95 10.95 -6.08
N LYS A 87 -4.82 11.17 -7.07
CA LYS A 87 -5.18 10.12 -8.03
C LYS A 87 -3.97 9.77 -8.91
N LYS A 88 -3.40 8.59 -8.69
CA LYS A 88 -2.23 8.06 -9.39
C LYS A 88 -2.44 6.56 -9.66
N PRO A 89 -1.90 5.99 -10.76
CA PRO A 89 -2.13 4.60 -11.14
C PRO A 89 -1.50 3.58 -10.17
N PHE A 90 -0.51 3.99 -9.39
CA PHE A 90 0.15 3.15 -8.39
C PHE A 90 -0.47 3.26 -6.99
N ILE A 91 -1.57 4.00 -6.83
CA ILE A 91 -2.33 4.09 -5.57
C ILE A 91 -3.65 3.38 -5.80
N VAL A 92 -3.86 2.30 -5.06
CA VAL A 92 -4.90 1.32 -5.35
C VAL A 92 -5.58 0.86 -4.06
N THR A 93 -6.83 0.44 -4.20
CA THR A 93 -7.55 -0.28 -3.16
C THR A 93 -7.06 -1.73 -3.06
N PRO A 94 -7.35 -2.44 -1.95
CA PRO A 94 -7.03 -3.87 -1.85
C PRO A 94 -7.61 -4.72 -2.99
N ASN A 95 -8.81 -4.41 -3.48
CA ASN A 95 -9.42 -5.15 -4.59
C ASN A 95 -8.66 -4.92 -5.90
N GLU A 96 -8.44 -3.66 -6.27
CA GLU A 96 -7.70 -3.30 -7.49
C GLU A 96 -6.29 -3.91 -7.46
N PHE A 97 -5.64 -3.91 -6.30
CA PHE A 97 -4.32 -4.51 -6.15
C PHE A 97 -4.33 -6.02 -6.40
N LEU A 98 -5.33 -6.75 -5.90
CA LEU A 98 -5.47 -8.19 -6.15
C LEU A 98 -5.71 -8.48 -7.62
N GLU A 99 -6.56 -7.69 -8.29
CA GLU A 99 -6.81 -7.82 -9.73
C GLU A 99 -5.51 -7.65 -10.53
N ILE A 100 -4.68 -6.65 -10.18
CA ILE A 100 -3.37 -6.42 -10.83
C ILE A 100 -2.44 -7.63 -10.65
N ILE A 101 -2.37 -8.19 -9.44
CA ILE A 101 -1.51 -9.34 -9.14
C ILE A 101 -1.98 -10.59 -9.90
N ASP A 102 -3.28 -10.86 -9.90
CA ASP A 102 -3.84 -12.06 -10.51
C ASP A 102 -3.83 -12.00 -12.05
N GLN A 103 -3.97 -10.81 -12.64
CA GLN A 103 -3.80 -10.60 -14.10
C GLN A 103 -2.34 -10.72 -14.56
N SER A 104 -1.39 -10.57 -13.64
CA SER A 104 0.04 -10.64 -13.93
C SER A 104 0.63 -12.06 -13.78
N LYS A 105 -0.23 -13.08 -13.67
CA LYS A 105 0.14 -14.49 -13.60
C LYS A 105 0.21 -15.17 -14.96
#